data_AF-A0A3D2Z6C0-F1
#
_entry.id   AF-A0A3D2Z6C0-F1
#
_cell.length_a   1.000
_cell.length_b   1.000
_cell.length_c   1.000
_cell.angle_alpha   90.00
_cell.angle_beta   90.00
_cell.angle_gamma   90.00
#
_symmetry.space_group_name_H-M   'P 1'
#
loop_
_entity.id
_entity.type
_entity.pdbx_description
1 polymer ?
#
loop_
_entity_poly.entity_id
_entity_poly.type
_entity_poly.pdbx_seq_one_letter_code
_entity_poly.pdbx_strand_id
1 'polypeptide(L)'
;GPTADRPTASYIDIRQRHTDRWFELRRGAFSLANLHATIDGLADQIREASARNFTRWTAHPPNGGPFADPLTSGWESEVSHLKGWLAARVAWIDSQYITPPAFNTPGGLVADGFNLTMSSPGVDVYYTNDGSDPRAPRGGIAAGASRFTGAPLLLNSTQIVTARAAVGRDWSAPAEAVLVVSDSLADDTNLVVSEMMYNPGPATAGEIAAGFDNNDLFEYAELLNISNDPVALIGMVFVEGVEFDFNESPVMLLSPGERVLLVKNQAAFEHRYGDAFAHRVIGEFGNDTNLRNSGEQLVLHSFGGSPLRDFTYDDRPPWPQASDGDGYSLVLIAPETNPDHTVASNWRSSVALHGSPGFSDATTFADWSAGHGGVSAGSDDDHDGRDGLTEYIVAGDPNVPDGGPPQFAISTMLFDVAGVVDEYLAFSVRKNLAADDVEMISQTSTNLVNWDDASGDLVLIEETNHGNGSAILLYRSALPRDQLPTSSFWYRLHMTLRSQ
;
A
#
# COMPACT_ATOMS: atom_id res chain seq x y z
N GLY A 1 -16.41 14.93 -20.76
CA GLY A 1 -16.22 14.31 -22.09
C GLY A 1 -15.43 15.24 -23.00
N PRO A 2 -14.90 14.77 -24.15
CA PRO A 2 -14.07 15.56 -25.08
C PRO A 2 -14.85 16.67 -25.84
N THR A 3 -15.93 17.18 -25.26
CA THR A 3 -16.82 18.19 -25.82
C THR A 3 -16.95 19.43 -24.96
N ALA A 4 -16.15 19.56 -23.88
CA ALA A 4 -16.22 20.73 -23.01
C ALA A 4 -15.78 22.03 -23.72
N ASP A 5 -14.92 21.94 -24.75
CA ASP A 5 -14.50 23.14 -25.50
C ASP A 5 -14.04 22.79 -26.95
N ARG A 6 -14.96 22.83 -27.91
CA ARG A 6 -14.69 22.51 -29.34
C ARG A 6 -13.55 23.30 -30.01
N PRO A 7 -13.26 24.58 -29.67
CA PRO A 7 -12.20 25.35 -30.33
C PRO A 7 -10.77 24.89 -29.99
N THR A 8 -10.57 24.15 -28.90
CA THR A 8 -9.23 23.74 -28.43
C THR A 8 -8.91 22.26 -28.72
N ALA A 9 -9.89 21.50 -29.21
CA ALA A 9 -9.75 20.07 -29.51
C ALA A 9 -8.85 19.82 -30.73
N SER A 10 -7.70 19.18 -30.49
CA SER A 10 -6.74 18.78 -31.52
C SER A 10 -7.12 17.40 -32.06
N TYR A 11 -7.40 17.32 -33.37
CA TYR A 11 -7.71 16.05 -34.05
C TYR A 11 -6.61 14.99 -33.83
N ILE A 12 -5.35 15.41 -33.77
CA ILE A 12 -4.20 14.54 -33.51
C ILE A 12 -4.28 13.92 -32.10
N ASP A 13 -4.69 14.71 -31.10
CA ASP A 13 -4.81 14.22 -29.72
C ASP A 13 -6.04 13.34 -29.53
N ILE A 14 -7.15 13.63 -30.23
CA ILE A 14 -8.34 12.75 -30.24
C ILE A 14 -8.01 11.41 -30.89
N ARG A 15 -7.36 11.43 -32.06
CA ARG A 15 -6.92 10.22 -32.75
C ARG A 15 -5.97 9.41 -31.88
N GLN A 16 -5.05 10.06 -31.16
CA GLN A 16 -4.14 9.38 -30.25
C GLN A 16 -4.89 8.63 -29.14
N ARG A 17 -5.83 9.31 -28.45
CA ARG A 17 -6.62 8.66 -27.39
C ARG A 17 -7.40 7.45 -27.89
N HIS A 18 -7.89 7.51 -29.14
CA HIS A 18 -8.54 6.36 -29.77
C HIS A 18 -7.56 5.22 -30.04
N THR A 19 -6.36 5.52 -30.58
CA THR A 19 -5.30 4.53 -30.78
C THR A 19 -4.94 3.86 -29.45
N ASP A 20 -4.64 4.65 -28.42
CA ASP A 20 -4.25 4.16 -27.09
C ASP A 20 -5.33 3.27 -26.50
N ARG A 21 -6.59 3.73 -26.51
CA ARG A 21 -7.73 2.96 -25.99
C ARG A 21 -7.96 1.66 -26.76
N TRP A 22 -7.78 1.65 -28.08
CA TRP A 22 -7.90 0.42 -28.88
C TRP A 22 -6.88 -0.61 -28.41
N PHE A 23 -5.60 -0.27 -28.35
CA PHE A 23 -4.55 -1.20 -27.93
C PHE A 23 -4.64 -1.58 -26.45
N GLU A 24 -5.10 -0.67 -25.58
CA GLU A 24 -5.43 -0.98 -24.20
C GLU A 24 -6.48 -2.10 -24.12
N LEU A 25 -7.61 -1.95 -24.83
CA LEU A 25 -8.67 -2.97 -24.87
C LEU A 25 -8.21 -4.27 -25.52
N ARG A 26 -7.31 -4.21 -26.50
CA ARG A 26 -6.75 -5.38 -27.19
C ARG A 26 -5.91 -6.29 -26.27
N ARG A 27 -5.38 -5.76 -25.16
CA ARG A 27 -4.70 -6.55 -24.12
C ARG A 27 -5.68 -7.35 -23.25
N GLY A 28 -6.94 -6.94 -23.15
CA GLY A 28 -7.95 -7.56 -22.28
C GLY A 28 -9.23 -7.94 -23.01
N ALA A 29 -10.28 -7.12 -22.85
CA ALA A 29 -11.63 -7.41 -23.34
C ALA A 29 -11.72 -7.71 -24.84
N PHE A 30 -10.88 -7.08 -25.65
CA PHE A 30 -10.80 -7.30 -27.11
C PHE A 30 -9.64 -8.21 -27.51
N SER A 31 -9.03 -8.94 -26.57
CA SER A 31 -8.10 -10.01 -26.90
C SER A 31 -8.81 -11.09 -27.72
N LEU A 32 -8.10 -11.75 -28.62
CA LEU A 32 -8.70 -12.79 -29.47
C LEU A 32 -9.29 -13.92 -28.62
N ALA A 33 -8.60 -14.29 -27.55
CA ALA A 33 -9.05 -15.27 -26.57
C ALA A 33 -10.38 -14.86 -25.91
N ASN A 34 -10.49 -13.62 -25.40
CA ASN A 34 -11.72 -13.16 -24.74
C ASN A 34 -12.90 -13.01 -25.71
N LEU A 35 -12.63 -12.52 -26.93
CA LEU A 35 -13.64 -12.43 -27.98
C LEU A 35 -14.16 -13.81 -28.39
N HIS A 36 -13.28 -14.80 -28.51
CA HIS A 36 -13.66 -16.19 -28.81
C HIS A 36 -14.42 -16.82 -27.65
N ALA A 37 -13.99 -16.61 -26.40
CA ALA A 37 -14.68 -17.10 -25.21
C ALA A 37 -16.10 -16.52 -25.09
N THR A 38 -16.28 -15.24 -25.43
CA THR A 38 -17.60 -14.60 -25.48
C THR A 38 -18.51 -15.28 -26.51
N ILE A 39 -17.97 -15.56 -27.72
CA ILE A 39 -18.71 -16.27 -28.77
C ILE A 39 -19.08 -17.68 -28.31
N ASP A 40 -18.15 -18.40 -27.67
CA ASP A 40 -18.43 -19.75 -27.15
C ASP A 40 -19.53 -19.73 -26.10
N GLY A 41 -19.47 -18.81 -25.13
CA GLY A 41 -20.50 -18.68 -24.10
C GLY A 41 -21.89 -18.38 -24.68
N LEU A 42 -21.97 -17.55 -25.73
CA LEU A 42 -23.22 -17.29 -26.45
C LEU A 42 -23.69 -18.52 -27.26
N ALA A 43 -22.77 -19.23 -27.91
CA ALA A 43 -23.09 -20.43 -28.66
C ALA A 43 -23.58 -21.58 -27.76
N ASP A 44 -23.00 -21.70 -26.56
CA ASP A 44 -23.37 -22.72 -25.58
C ASP A 44 -24.81 -22.55 -25.08
N GLN A 45 -25.26 -21.31 -24.86
CA GLN A 45 -26.65 -21.02 -24.45
C GLN A 45 -27.69 -21.56 -25.44
N ILE A 46 -27.34 -21.68 -26.72
CA ILE A 46 -28.24 -22.13 -27.79
C ILE A 46 -27.87 -23.49 -28.38
N ARG A 47 -26.88 -24.19 -27.83
CA ARG A 47 -26.32 -25.43 -28.40
C ARG A 47 -27.37 -26.53 -28.59
N GLU A 48 -28.26 -26.73 -27.62
CA GLU A 48 -29.33 -27.70 -27.80
C GLU A 48 -30.40 -27.23 -28.80
N ALA A 49 -30.70 -25.92 -28.78
CA ALA A 49 -31.69 -25.33 -29.67
C ALA A 49 -31.23 -25.38 -31.13
N SER A 50 -29.93 -25.15 -31.39
CA SER A 50 -29.34 -25.25 -32.73
C SER A 50 -29.45 -26.68 -33.27
N ALA A 51 -29.13 -27.69 -32.46
CA ALA A 51 -29.29 -29.10 -32.84
C ALA A 51 -30.75 -29.44 -33.22
N ARG A 52 -31.73 -29.01 -32.40
CA ARG A 52 -33.16 -29.20 -32.72
C ARG A 52 -33.59 -28.43 -33.96
N ASN A 53 -33.10 -27.21 -34.14
CA ASN A 53 -33.41 -26.36 -35.29
C ASN A 53 -32.99 -27.03 -36.60
N PHE A 54 -31.75 -27.54 -36.66
CA PHE A 54 -31.22 -28.17 -37.87
C PHE A 54 -31.70 -29.61 -38.09
N THR A 55 -32.27 -30.25 -37.06
CA THR A 55 -33.07 -31.47 -37.24
C THR A 55 -34.41 -31.19 -37.92
N ARG A 56 -35.06 -30.06 -37.57
CA ARG A 56 -36.38 -29.69 -38.10
C ARG A 56 -36.32 -29.02 -39.48
N TRP A 57 -35.32 -28.16 -39.71
CA TRP A 57 -35.21 -27.33 -40.90
C TRP A 57 -33.96 -27.71 -41.71
N THR A 58 -34.07 -28.78 -42.49
CA THR A 58 -32.92 -29.39 -43.20
C THR A 58 -32.59 -28.74 -44.55
N ALA A 59 -33.46 -27.86 -45.06
CA ALA A 59 -33.28 -27.23 -46.38
C ALA A 59 -32.07 -26.28 -46.46
N HIS A 60 -31.60 -25.77 -45.31
CA HIS A 60 -30.45 -24.87 -45.20
C HIS A 60 -29.55 -25.33 -44.05
N PRO A 61 -28.77 -26.41 -44.26
CA PRO A 61 -27.87 -26.90 -43.23
C PRO A 61 -26.77 -25.87 -42.95
N PRO A 62 -26.32 -25.76 -41.70
CA PRO A 62 -25.23 -24.86 -41.34
C PRO A 62 -23.97 -25.32 -42.08
N ASN A 63 -23.35 -24.41 -42.79
CA ASN A 63 -22.22 -24.69 -43.69
C ASN A 63 -21.00 -23.85 -43.39
N GLY A 64 -21.09 -22.93 -42.42
CA GLY A 64 -20.08 -21.92 -42.18
C GLY A 64 -19.89 -21.00 -43.37
N GLY A 65 -19.10 -19.97 -43.18
CA GLY A 65 -18.69 -19.07 -44.26
C GLY A 65 -17.19 -19.10 -44.51
N PRO A 66 -16.65 -18.17 -45.32
CA PRO A 66 -15.25 -18.17 -45.76
C PRO A 66 -14.20 -18.07 -44.64
N PHE A 67 -14.60 -17.67 -43.43
CA PHE A 67 -13.74 -17.58 -42.26
C PHE A 67 -13.81 -18.78 -41.31
N ALA A 68 -14.56 -19.84 -41.65
CA ALA A 68 -14.64 -21.03 -40.81
C ALA A 68 -13.35 -21.88 -40.91
N ASP A 69 -13.00 -22.55 -39.81
CA ASP A 69 -12.00 -23.61 -39.80
C ASP A 69 -12.45 -24.76 -40.72
N PRO A 70 -11.67 -25.13 -41.76
CA PRO A 70 -12.00 -26.22 -42.67
C PRO A 70 -12.20 -27.59 -42.01
N LEU A 71 -11.74 -27.77 -40.78
CA LEU A 71 -11.90 -29.01 -40.00
C LEU A 71 -13.24 -29.07 -39.23
N THR A 72 -13.98 -27.96 -39.19
CA THR A 72 -15.30 -27.90 -38.56
C THR A 72 -16.41 -28.17 -39.57
N SER A 73 -17.57 -28.61 -39.10
CA SER A 73 -18.74 -28.85 -39.95
C SER A 73 -20.02 -28.51 -39.19
N GLY A 74 -21.13 -28.35 -39.89
CA GLY A 74 -22.42 -28.10 -39.26
C GLY A 74 -22.43 -26.81 -38.43
N TRP A 75 -23.08 -26.85 -37.27
CA TRP A 75 -23.23 -25.70 -36.37
C TRP A 75 -21.87 -25.17 -35.89
N GLU A 76 -20.93 -26.07 -35.60
CA GLU A 76 -19.58 -25.72 -35.16
C GLU A 76 -18.85 -24.89 -36.23
N SER A 77 -19.15 -25.10 -37.50
CA SER A 77 -18.62 -24.29 -38.61
C SER A 77 -19.17 -22.86 -38.63
N GLU A 78 -20.39 -22.61 -38.15
CA GLU A 78 -20.95 -21.26 -38.01
C GLU A 78 -20.29 -20.50 -36.86
N VAL A 79 -20.08 -21.17 -35.73
CA VAL A 79 -19.37 -20.61 -34.57
C VAL A 79 -17.93 -20.28 -34.95
N SER A 80 -17.25 -21.23 -35.62
CA SER A 80 -15.90 -21.04 -36.15
C SER A 80 -15.83 -19.90 -37.16
N HIS A 81 -16.84 -19.76 -38.04
CA HIS A 81 -16.93 -18.67 -38.98
C HIS A 81 -16.96 -17.29 -38.30
N LEU A 82 -17.79 -17.13 -37.27
CA LEU A 82 -17.88 -15.87 -36.54
C LEU A 82 -16.57 -15.53 -35.83
N LYS A 83 -15.94 -16.52 -35.20
CA LYS A 83 -14.62 -16.39 -34.58
C LYS A 83 -13.54 -15.95 -35.57
N GLY A 84 -13.49 -16.59 -36.74
CA GLY A 84 -12.55 -16.27 -37.79
C GLY A 84 -12.81 -14.89 -38.42
N TRP A 85 -14.08 -14.53 -38.64
CA TRP A 85 -14.44 -13.20 -39.15
C TRP A 85 -13.98 -12.11 -38.18
N LEU A 86 -14.23 -12.30 -36.88
CA LEU A 86 -13.85 -11.33 -35.86
C LEU A 86 -12.32 -11.24 -35.73
N ALA A 87 -11.61 -12.37 -35.79
CA ALA A 87 -10.15 -12.39 -35.84
C ALA A 87 -9.61 -11.57 -37.01
N ALA A 88 -10.14 -11.81 -38.22
CA ALA A 88 -9.75 -11.10 -39.43
C ALA A 88 -10.11 -9.60 -39.34
N ARG A 89 -11.26 -9.27 -38.74
CA ARG A 89 -11.70 -7.89 -38.56
C ARG A 89 -10.79 -7.13 -37.61
N VAL A 90 -10.43 -7.74 -36.49
CA VAL A 90 -9.49 -7.17 -35.52
C VAL A 90 -8.12 -6.98 -36.14
N ALA A 91 -7.59 -7.97 -36.86
CA ALA A 91 -6.32 -7.83 -37.58
C ALA A 91 -6.36 -6.71 -38.64
N TRP A 92 -7.49 -6.52 -39.31
CA TRP A 92 -7.69 -5.41 -40.23
C TRP A 92 -7.66 -4.05 -39.49
N ILE A 93 -8.30 -3.94 -38.32
CA ILE A 93 -8.26 -2.71 -37.50
C ILE A 93 -6.84 -2.45 -37.00
N ASP A 94 -6.16 -3.47 -36.48
CA ASP A 94 -4.77 -3.38 -35.99
C ASP A 94 -3.84 -2.84 -37.10
N SER A 95 -4.05 -3.25 -38.36
CA SER A 95 -3.26 -2.74 -39.51
C SER A 95 -3.54 -1.29 -39.91
N GLN A 96 -4.54 -0.63 -39.33
CA GLN A 96 -4.79 0.81 -39.54
C GLN A 96 -3.94 1.71 -38.63
N TYR A 97 -3.21 1.13 -37.67
CA TYR A 97 -2.42 1.84 -36.68
C TYR A 97 -0.93 1.52 -36.82
N ILE A 98 -0.09 2.43 -36.30
CA ILE A 98 1.33 2.16 -36.11
C ILE A 98 1.45 1.10 -35.01
N THR A 99 2.13 0.00 -35.31
CA THR A 99 2.38 -1.06 -34.33
C THR A 99 3.25 -0.53 -33.19
N PRO A 100 2.85 -0.71 -31.92
CA PRO A 100 3.69 -0.36 -30.78
C PRO A 100 5.06 -1.05 -30.84
N PRO A 101 6.13 -0.41 -30.32
CA PRO A 101 7.44 -1.05 -30.24
C PRO A 101 7.37 -2.36 -29.45
N ALA A 102 8.14 -3.36 -29.89
CA ALA A 102 8.36 -4.57 -29.13
C ALA A 102 9.72 -4.50 -28.40
N PHE A 103 9.71 -4.76 -27.11
CA PHE A 103 10.91 -4.96 -26.29
C PHE A 103 11.45 -6.39 -26.48
N ASN A 104 12.75 -6.61 -26.25
CA ASN A 104 13.34 -7.96 -26.20
C ASN A 104 13.05 -8.71 -24.89
N THR A 105 12.23 -8.14 -24.01
CA THR A 105 11.75 -8.73 -22.77
C THR A 105 10.32 -8.26 -22.52
N PRO A 106 9.43 -9.10 -21.96
CA PRO A 106 8.10 -8.66 -21.54
C PRO A 106 8.12 -7.71 -20.33
N GLY A 107 9.27 -7.51 -19.66
CA GLY A 107 9.37 -6.85 -18.37
C GLY A 107 9.80 -7.82 -17.26
N GLY A 108 9.78 -7.36 -16.01
CA GLY A 108 10.12 -8.12 -14.82
C GLY A 108 11.59 -8.05 -14.44
N LEU A 109 12.05 -9.07 -13.71
CA LEU A 109 13.42 -9.16 -13.21
C LEU A 109 14.42 -9.35 -14.36
N VAL A 110 15.43 -8.49 -14.41
CA VAL A 110 16.54 -8.53 -15.35
C VAL A 110 17.86 -8.45 -14.60
N ALA A 111 18.94 -8.95 -15.20
CA ALA A 111 20.27 -8.83 -14.62
C ALA A 111 20.75 -7.37 -14.61
N ASP A 112 21.59 -7.00 -13.66
CA ASP A 112 22.33 -5.73 -13.71
C ASP A 112 23.15 -5.63 -15.01
N GLY A 113 23.12 -4.47 -15.65
CA GLY A 113 23.67 -4.24 -16.98
C GLY A 113 22.85 -4.88 -18.12
N PHE A 114 21.55 -5.12 -17.94
CA PHE A 114 20.71 -5.67 -19.00
C PHE A 114 20.66 -4.74 -20.22
N ASN A 115 20.85 -5.32 -21.40
CA ASN A 115 20.80 -4.60 -22.68
C ASN A 115 19.38 -4.63 -23.25
N LEU A 116 18.57 -3.63 -22.87
CA LEU A 116 17.23 -3.47 -23.43
C LEU A 116 17.30 -2.99 -24.87
N THR A 117 16.55 -3.66 -25.75
CA THR A 117 16.38 -3.25 -27.13
C THR A 117 14.91 -3.10 -27.46
N MET A 118 14.60 -2.16 -28.34
CA MET A 118 13.25 -1.86 -28.82
C MET A 118 13.21 -2.02 -30.33
N SER A 119 12.11 -2.54 -30.86
CA SER A 119 11.96 -2.73 -32.31
C SER A 119 10.61 -2.27 -32.81
N SER A 120 10.61 -1.47 -33.87
CA SER A 120 9.44 -1.16 -34.68
C SER A 120 9.88 -1.08 -36.14
N PRO A 121 9.61 -2.10 -36.98
CA PRO A 121 10.17 -2.18 -38.33
C PRO A 121 9.82 -0.94 -39.18
N GLY A 122 10.85 -0.21 -39.62
CA GLY A 122 10.70 0.94 -40.53
C GLY A 122 10.13 2.21 -39.89
N VAL A 123 10.02 2.26 -38.56
CA VAL A 123 9.45 3.39 -37.81
C VAL A 123 10.39 3.82 -36.69
N ASP A 124 10.47 5.13 -36.44
CA ASP A 124 11.28 5.66 -35.34
C ASP A 124 10.65 5.32 -34.00
N VAL A 125 11.46 4.90 -33.03
CA VAL A 125 11.02 4.64 -31.66
C VAL A 125 11.53 5.74 -30.74
N TYR A 126 10.66 6.30 -29.91
CA TYR A 126 11.01 7.21 -28.83
C TYR A 126 10.58 6.60 -27.50
N TYR A 127 11.36 6.83 -26.47
CA TYR A 127 11.14 6.25 -25.16
C TYR A 127 11.52 7.20 -24.02
N THR A 128 11.01 6.92 -22.84
CA THR A 128 11.41 7.49 -21.55
C THR A 128 11.79 6.35 -20.60
N ASN A 129 12.52 6.67 -19.54
CA ASN A 129 12.98 5.70 -18.53
C ASN A 129 12.34 5.92 -17.15
N ASP A 130 11.38 6.84 -17.06
CA ASP A 130 10.68 7.23 -15.84
C ASP A 130 9.18 6.90 -15.92
N GLY A 131 8.77 6.11 -16.91
CA GLY A 131 7.37 5.77 -17.19
C GLY A 131 6.55 6.88 -17.88
N SER A 132 7.08 8.11 -18.01
CA SER A 132 6.32 9.20 -18.63
C SER A 132 6.08 8.99 -20.13
N ASP A 133 4.99 9.53 -20.69
CA ASP A 133 4.72 9.34 -22.12
C ASP A 133 5.76 10.08 -23.00
N PRO A 134 6.48 9.40 -23.92
CA PRO A 134 7.43 10.07 -24.82
C PRO A 134 6.77 11.04 -25.82
N ARG A 135 5.44 11.03 -25.94
CA ARG A 135 4.66 11.90 -26.81
C ARG A 135 4.16 13.14 -26.07
N ALA A 136 4.49 14.31 -26.58
CA ALA A 136 3.92 15.60 -26.15
C ALA A 136 2.55 15.87 -26.80
N PRO A 137 1.72 16.77 -26.22
CA PRO A 137 0.48 17.23 -26.86
C PRO A 137 0.69 17.67 -28.32
N ARG A 138 -0.32 17.43 -29.17
CA ARG A 138 -0.28 17.71 -30.62
C ARG A 138 0.75 16.90 -31.42
N GLY A 139 1.24 15.79 -30.85
CA GLY A 139 2.12 14.83 -31.51
C GLY A 139 3.59 15.24 -31.56
N GLY A 140 4.02 16.17 -30.69
CA GLY A 140 5.43 16.50 -30.50
C GLY A 140 6.17 15.42 -29.71
N ILE A 141 7.49 15.57 -29.61
CA ILE A 141 8.35 14.74 -28.75
C ILE A 141 8.40 15.40 -27.36
N ALA A 142 8.22 14.63 -26.29
CA ALA A 142 8.30 15.12 -24.93
C ALA A 142 9.75 15.48 -24.54
N ALA A 143 9.93 16.41 -23.59
CA ALA A 143 11.26 16.91 -23.22
C ALA A 143 12.18 15.82 -22.61
N GLY A 144 11.61 14.80 -21.95
CA GLY A 144 12.35 13.65 -21.41
C GLY A 144 12.50 12.47 -22.38
N ALA A 145 11.97 12.58 -23.61
CA ALA A 145 11.96 11.47 -24.55
C ALA A 145 13.27 11.38 -25.34
N SER A 146 13.82 10.17 -25.41
CA SER A 146 14.98 9.83 -26.22
C SER A 146 14.58 9.02 -27.45
N ARG A 147 15.25 9.26 -28.59
CA ARG A 147 15.08 8.43 -29.78
C ARG A 147 15.95 7.19 -29.67
N PHE A 148 15.39 6.00 -29.89
CA PHE A 148 16.15 4.76 -29.96
C PHE A 148 16.89 4.68 -31.31
N THR A 149 18.21 4.58 -31.28
CA THR A 149 19.08 4.59 -32.47
C THR A 149 19.62 3.21 -32.84
N GLY A 150 19.15 2.15 -32.17
CA GLY A 150 19.58 0.77 -32.37
C GLY A 150 20.67 0.30 -31.40
N ALA A 151 21.34 1.21 -30.70
CA ALA A 151 22.22 0.85 -29.59
C ALA A 151 21.37 0.41 -28.38
N PRO A 152 21.68 -0.73 -27.73
CA PRO A 152 20.94 -1.15 -26.53
C PRO A 152 20.98 -0.10 -25.42
N LEU A 153 19.86 0.04 -24.71
CA LEU A 153 19.79 0.80 -23.47
C LEU A 153 20.30 -0.10 -22.34
N LEU A 154 21.40 0.28 -21.72
CA LEU A 154 21.96 -0.43 -20.57
C LEU A 154 21.16 -0.08 -19.31
N LEU A 155 20.67 -1.09 -18.61
CA LEU A 155 19.89 -0.94 -17.38
C LEU A 155 20.70 -1.37 -16.17
N ASN A 156 20.96 -0.42 -15.28
CA ASN A 156 21.70 -0.65 -14.03
C ASN A 156 20.86 -0.29 -12.79
N SER A 157 19.59 0.03 -12.99
CA SER A 157 18.65 0.38 -11.93
C SER A 157 17.24 -0.02 -12.36
N THR A 158 16.37 -0.23 -11.37
CA THR A 158 14.96 -0.49 -11.63
C THR A 158 14.27 0.73 -12.22
N GLN A 159 13.51 0.54 -13.28
CA GLN A 159 12.86 1.64 -14.00
C GLN A 159 11.66 1.18 -14.83
N ILE A 160 10.79 2.12 -15.17
CA ILE A 160 9.69 1.91 -16.11
C ILE A 160 10.08 2.52 -17.46
N VAL A 161 10.15 1.69 -18.50
CA VAL A 161 10.43 2.14 -19.86
C VAL A 161 9.14 2.24 -20.65
N THR A 162 8.76 3.46 -21.03
CA THR A 162 7.60 3.73 -21.89
C THR A 162 8.08 4.13 -23.27
N ALA A 163 7.72 3.36 -24.29
CA ALA A 163 8.15 3.56 -25.67
C ALA A 163 6.96 3.66 -26.63
N ARG A 164 7.11 4.50 -27.67
CA ARG A 164 6.16 4.60 -28.78
C ARG A 164 6.90 4.67 -30.11
N ALA A 165 6.27 4.12 -31.14
CA ALA A 165 6.71 4.25 -32.52
C ALA A 165 6.05 5.50 -33.14
N ALA A 166 6.80 6.29 -33.92
CA ALA A 166 6.33 7.57 -34.46
C ALA A 166 6.67 7.75 -35.95
N VAL A 167 5.68 8.22 -36.71
CA VAL A 167 5.84 8.66 -38.11
C VAL A 167 5.30 10.09 -38.22
N GLY A 168 6.19 11.07 -38.29
CA GLY A 168 5.80 12.49 -38.30
C GLY A 168 5.16 12.88 -36.97
N ARG A 169 3.84 13.12 -36.96
CA ARG A 169 3.05 13.45 -35.75
C ARG A 169 2.09 12.35 -35.33
N ASP A 170 2.08 11.24 -36.05
CA ASP A 170 1.29 10.06 -35.70
C ASP A 170 2.13 9.12 -34.85
N TRP A 171 1.55 8.63 -33.76
CA TRP A 171 2.22 7.76 -32.80
C TRP A 171 1.43 6.46 -32.60
N SER A 172 2.13 5.36 -32.37
CA SER A 172 1.53 4.11 -31.88
C SER A 172 0.91 4.31 -30.50
N ALA A 173 0.17 3.31 -30.01
CA ALA A 173 -0.08 3.17 -28.58
C ALA A 173 1.23 2.97 -27.79
N PRO A 174 1.26 3.23 -26.47
CA PRO A 174 2.46 3.02 -25.67
C PRO A 174 2.74 1.53 -25.49
N ALA A 175 4.02 1.17 -25.56
CA ALA A 175 4.56 -0.08 -25.07
C ALA A 175 5.30 0.23 -23.76
N GLU A 176 4.98 -0.50 -22.70
CA GLU A 176 5.55 -0.26 -21.37
C GLU A 176 6.18 -1.55 -20.86
N ALA A 177 7.35 -1.44 -20.25
CA ALA A 177 8.02 -2.52 -19.53
C ALA A 177 8.53 -2.00 -18.19
N VAL A 178 8.09 -2.61 -17.10
CA VAL A 178 8.72 -2.45 -15.78
C VAL A 178 9.91 -3.39 -15.74
N LEU A 179 11.11 -2.84 -15.53
CA LEU A 179 12.35 -3.61 -15.55
C LEU A 179 13.00 -3.47 -14.19
N VAL A 180 13.09 -4.59 -13.48
CA VAL A 180 13.55 -4.68 -12.11
C VAL A 180 14.96 -5.24 -12.12
N VAL A 181 15.89 -4.52 -11.52
CA VAL A 181 17.24 -5.02 -11.22
C VAL A 181 17.23 -5.58 -9.80
N SER A 182 18.00 -6.64 -9.54
CA SER A 182 17.98 -7.38 -8.27
C SER A 182 18.17 -6.50 -7.02
N ASP A 183 18.97 -5.45 -7.13
CA ASP A 183 19.36 -4.59 -6.01
C ASP A 183 18.22 -3.66 -5.55
N SER A 184 17.08 -3.67 -6.27
CA SER A 184 15.87 -2.94 -5.90
C SER A 184 14.73 -3.85 -5.44
N LEU A 185 14.96 -5.15 -5.26
CA LEU A 185 13.92 -6.04 -4.76
C LEU A 185 13.59 -5.72 -3.29
N ALA A 186 12.31 -5.85 -2.95
CA ALA A 186 11.87 -5.66 -1.58
C ALA A 186 12.48 -6.72 -0.64
N ASP A 187 12.99 -6.26 0.49
CA ASP A 187 13.52 -7.10 1.58
C ASP A 187 13.28 -6.45 2.95
N ASP A 188 13.79 -7.11 4.00
CA ASP A 188 13.63 -6.71 5.40
C ASP A 188 14.43 -5.44 5.77
N THR A 189 15.21 -4.88 4.84
CA THR A 189 15.98 -3.64 5.04
C THR A 189 15.33 -2.41 4.42
N ASN A 190 14.42 -2.60 3.44
CA ASN A 190 13.90 -1.50 2.61
C ASN A 190 12.37 -1.36 2.60
N LEU A 191 11.62 -2.37 3.08
CA LEU A 191 10.16 -2.34 3.09
C LEU A 191 9.60 -2.80 4.44
N VAL A 192 8.65 -2.04 5.00
CA VAL A 192 8.02 -2.34 6.29
C VAL A 192 6.50 -2.40 6.17
N VAL A 193 5.85 -3.18 7.05
CA VAL A 193 4.43 -2.97 7.36
C VAL A 193 4.36 -1.75 8.29
N SER A 194 3.75 -0.66 7.84
CA SER A 194 3.74 0.64 8.55
C SER A 194 2.46 0.87 9.34
N GLU A 195 1.34 0.32 8.89
CA GLU A 195 0.03 0.53 9.50
C GLU A 195 -0.89 -0.66 9.21
N MET A 196 -1.71 -1.05 10.19
CA MET A 196 -2.71 -2.11 10.04
C MET A 196 -4.02 -1.73 10.74
N MET A 197 -5.15 -1.84 10.05
CA MET A 197 -6.47 -1.78 10.66
C MET A 197 -7.02 -3.21 10.74
N TYR A 198 -6.63 -3.96 11.77
CA TYR A 198 -6.98 -5.38 11.88
C TYR A 198 -8.36 -5.62 12.48
N ASN A 199 -8.91 -4.70 13.27
CA ASN A 199 -10.29 -4.75 13.76
C ASN A 199 -10.91 -3.35 13.64
N PRO A 200 -11.48 -3.01 12.47
CA PRO A 200 -12.05 -1.68 12.24
C PRO A 200 -13.24 -1.40 13.16
N GLY A 201 -13.50 -0.11 13.42
CA GLY A 201 -14.67 0.31 14.18
C GLY A 201 -16.01 -0.10 13.50
N PRO A 202 -17.12 -0.09 14.26
CA PRO A 202 -18.41 -0.56 13.78
C PRO A 202 -18.86 0.11 12.48
N ALA A 203 -19.52 -0.66 11.61
CA ALA A 203 -20.13 -0.13 10.40
C ALA A 203 -21.17 0.96 10.73
N THR A 204 -21.09 2.08 10.02
CA THR A 204 -22.05 3.18 10.10
C THR A 204 -23.36 2.79 9.42
N ALA A 205 -24.45 3.51 9.72
CA ALA A 205 -25.74 3.27 9.07
C ALA A 205 -25.69 3.45 7.55
N GLY A 206 -24.82 4.33 7.03
CA GLY A 206 -24.62 4.54 5.60
C GLY A 206 -23.92 3.35 4.93
N GLU A 207 -22.88 2.82 5.58
CA GLU A 207 -22.16 1.62 5.14
C GLU A 207 -23.06 0.37 5.13
N ILE A 208 -23.84 0.16 6.19
CA ILE A 208 -24.82 -0.93 6.26
C ILE A 208 -25.85 -0.80 5.13
N ALA A 209 -26.34 0.41 4.85
CA ALA A 209 -27.28 0.64 3.75
C ALA A 209 -26.66 0.40 2.36
N ALA A 210 -25.33 0.54 2.23
CA ALA A 210 -24.57 0.21 1.03
C ALA A 210 -24.25 -1.29 0.90
N GLY A 211 -24.58 -2.11 1.90
CA GLY A 211 -24.32 -3.55 1.94
C GLY A 211 -23.02 -3.95 2.63
N PHE A 212 -22.39 -3.02 3.35
CA PHE A 212 -21.16 -3.25 4.13
C PHE A 212 -21.50 -3.29 5.62
N ASP A 213 -22.07 -4.40 6.08
CA ASP A 213 -22.55 -4.58 7.46
C ASP A 213 -21.58 -5.32 8.39
N ASN A 214 -20.49 -5.86 7.84
CA ASN A 214 -19.37 -6.40 8.60
C ASN A 214 -18.21 -5.39 8.65
N ASN A 215 -17.70 -5.10 9.86
CA ASN A 215 -16.57 -4.19 10.04
C ASN A 215 -15.26 -4.75 9.47
N ASP A 216 -15.09 -6.07 9.39
CA ASP A 216 -13.89 -6.69 8.79
C ASP A 216 -13.71 -6.28 7.31
N LEU A 217 -14.78 -5.90 6.60
CA LEU A 217 -14.72 -5.43 5.21
C LEU A 217 -13.84 -4.18 5.03
N PHE A 218 -13.56 -3.46 6.12
CA PHE A 218 -12.77 -2.23 6.12
C PHE A 218 -11.32 -2.44 6.59
N GLU A 219 -10.90 -3.68 6.80
CA GLU A 219 -9.51 -3.98 7.17
C GLU A 219 -8.54 -3.60 6.06
N TYR A 220 -7.32 -3.20 6.47
CA TYR A 220 -6.19 -3.01 5.56
C TYR A 220 -4.86 -3.25 6.25
N ALA A 221 -3.86 -3.57 5.45
CA ALA A 221 -2.45 -3.52 5.79
C ALA A 221 -1.73 -2.58 4.83
N GLU A 222 -0.84 -1.75 5.37
CA GLU A 222 -0.05 -0.79 4.62
C GLU A 222 1.42 -1.18 4.58
N LEU A 223 2.02 -1.07 3.40
CA LEU A 223 3.46 -1.22 3.21
C LEU A 223 4.09 0.13 2.87
N LEU A 224 5.26 0.41 3.44
CA LEU A 224 6.05 1.61 3.21
C LEU A 224 7.45 1.24 2.70
N ASN A 225 7.86 1.87 1.61
CA ASN A 225 9.27 1.89 1.19
C ASN A 225 10.04 2.90 2.06
N ILE A 226 10.93 2.39 2.91
CA ILE A 226 11.76 3.18 3.83
C ILE A 226 13.14 3.52 3.25
N SER A 227 13.44 3.05 2.04
CA SER A 227 14.70 3.33 1.36
C SER A 227 14.66 4.63 0.55
N ASN A 228 15.84 5.05 0.07
CA ASN A 228 16.00 6.20 -0.83
C ASN A 228 15.87 5.84 -2.31
N ASP A 229 15.64 4.56 -2.63
CA ASP A 229 15.53 4.04 -3.99
C ASP A 229 14.15 3.42 -4.24
N PRO A 230 13.68 3.35 -5.50
CA PRO A 230 12.46 2.61 -5.81
C PRO A 230 12.59 1.12 -5.46
N VAL A 231 11.58 0.55 -4.79
CA VAL A 231 11.55 -0.85 -4.36
C VAL A 231 10.52 -1.64 -5.17
N ALA A 232 10.95 -2.74 -5.77
CA ALA A 232 10.10 -3.62 -6.56
C ALA A 232 9.42 -4.67 -5.68
N LEU A 233 8.10 -4.78 -5.82
CA LEU A 233 7.27 -5.68 -5.02
C LEU A 233 7.12 -7.08 -5.64
N ILE A 234 7.74 -7.31 -6.80
CA ILE A 234 7.61 -8.55 -7.57
C ILE A 234 8.11 -9.76 -6.77
N GLY A 235 7.37 -10.87 -6.84
CA GLY A 235 7.70 -12.11 -6.15
C GLY A 235 7.51 -12.08 -4.64
N MET A 236 7.00 -10.99 -4.07
CA MET A 236 6.53 -10.98 -2.70
C MET A 236 5.22 -11.76 -2.57
N VAL A 237 5.02 -12.38 -1.40
CA VAL A 237 3.78 -13.11 -1.09
C VAL A 237 3.54 -13.13 0.40
N PHE A 238 2.30 -12.86 0.82
CA PHE A 238 1.87 -13.19 2.19
C PHE A 238 1.55 -14.68 2.27
N VAL A 239 2.16 -15.37 3.24
CA VAL A 239 2.03 -16.83 3.43
C VAL A 239 1.36 -17.21 4.73
N GLU A 240 1.23 -16.29 5.69
CA GLU A 240 0.47 -16.44 6.94
C GLU A 240 -0.28 -15.15 7.26
N GLY A 241 -1.47 -15.29 7.87
CA GLY A 241 -2.44 -14.22 8.14
C GLY A 241 -3.34 -13.95 6.95
N VAL A 242 -2.99 -12.98 6.10
CA VAL A 242 -3.70 -12.70 4.85
C VAL A 242 -3.07 -13.43 3.66
N GLU A 243 -3.80 -13.60 2.57
CA GLU A 243 -3.27 -14.18 1.33
C GLU A 243 -3.19 -13.12 0.24
N PHE A 244 -2.01 -12.89 -0.34
CA PHE A 244 -1.86 -12.03 -1.51
C PHE A 244 -0.54 -12.31 -2.25
N ASP A 245 -0.61 -12.47 -3.57
CA ASP A 245 0.56 -12.57 -4.45
C ASP A 245 0.78 -11.23 -5.16
N PHE A 246 1.89 -10.57 -4.86
CA PHE A 246 2.22 -9.25 -5.41
C PHE A 246 2.54 -9.30 -6.91
N ASN A 247 2.73 -10.48 -7.50
CA ASN A 247 2.84 -10.61 -8.97
C ASN A 247 1.53 -10.28 -9.69
N GLU A 248 0.39 -10.31 -8.99
CA GLU A 248 -0.93 -9.94 -9.53
C GLU A 248 -1.25 -8.44 -9.33
N SER A 249 -0.40 -7.71 -8.61
CA SER A 249 -0.60 -6.30 -8.30
C SER A 249 -0.48 -5.41 -9.54
N PRO A 250 -1.33 -4.37 -9.68
CA PRO A 250 -1.13 -3.32 -10.68
C PRO A 250 0.05 -2.39 -10.34
N VAL A 251 0.51 -2.38 -9.09
CA VAL A 251 1.67 -1.61 -8.62
C VAL A 251 2.84 -2.56 -8.39
N MET A 252 3.86 -2.42 -9.23
CA MET A 252 5.04 -3.30 -9.21
C MET A 252 6.28 -2.62 -8.60
N LEU A 253 6.23 -1.30 -8.43
CA LEU A 253 7.33 -0.47 -7.98
C LEU A 253 6.81 0.59 -7.02
N LEU A 254 7.47 0.74 -5.87
CA LEU A 254 7.13 1.70 -4.84
C LEU A 254 8.26 2.73 -4.73
N SER A 255 8.00 4.00 -4.99
CA SER A 255 9.03 5.03 -4.92
C SER A 255 9.47 5.29 -3.46
N PRO A 256 10.61 5.97 -3.22
CA PRO A 256 11.06 6.30 -1.88
C PRO A 256 9.98 6.99 -1.04
N GLY A 257 9.70 6.48 0.15
CA GLY A 257 8.68 7.01 1.06
C GLY A 257 7.23 6.78 0.60
N GLU A 258 6.99 6.12 -0.53
CA GLU A 258 5.63 5.81 -0.96
C GLU A 258 5.03 4.65 -0.17
N ARG A 259 3.70 4.70 -0.03
CA ARG A 259 2.86 3.75 0.69
C ARG A 259 1.83 3.13 -0.24
N VAL A 260 1.59 1.84 -0.04
CA VAL A 260 0.56 1.06 -0.73
C VAL A 260 -0.31 0.30 0.26
N LEU A 261 -1.55 0.04 -0.14
CA LEU A 261 -2.60 -0.52 0.70
C LEU A 261 -3.08 -1.86 0.14
N LEU A 262 -3.02 -2.90 0.97
CA LEU A 262 -3.71 -4.16 0.74
C LEU A 262 -4.97 -4.18 1.61
N VAL A 263 -6.13 -4.39 1.03
CA VAL A 263 -7.43 -4.18 1.71
C VAL A 263 -8.27 -5.45 1.73
N LYS A 264 -9.19 -5.61 2.69
CA LYS A 264 -10.13 -6.75 2.67
C LYS A 264 -11.13 -6.67 1.53
N ASN A 265 -11.71 -5.49 1.31
CA ASN A 265 -12.68 -5.24 0.25
C ASN A 265 -12.52 -3.81 -0.27
N GLN A 266 -12.12 -3.65 -1.52
CA GLN A 266 -11.81 -2.36 -2.13
C GLN A 266 -13.05 -1.46 -2.18
N ALA A 267 -14.23 -2.00 -2.48
CA ALA A 267 -15.45 -1.20 -2.53
C ALA A 267 -15.87 -0.67 -1.14
N ALA A 268 -15.77 -1.50 -0.10
CA ALA A 268 -16.04 -1.08 1.28
C ALA A 268 -14.98 -0.09 1.77
N PHE A 269 -13.71 -0.36 1.48
CA PHE A 269 -12.60 0.52 1.79
C PHE A 269 -12.79 1.91 1.15
N GLU A 270 -13.03 1.98 -0.16
CA GLU A 270 -13.28 3.24 -0.86
C GLU A 270 -14.52 3.97 -0.30
N HIS A 271 -15.55 3.25 0.13
CA HIS A 271 -16.72 3.86 0.76
C HIS A 271 -16.40 4.52 2.12
N ARG A 272 -15.54 3.90 2.95
CA ARG A 272 -15.18 4.42 4.28
C ARG A 272 -14.09 5.48 4.21
N TYR A 273 -13.00 5.17 3.51
CA TYR A 273 -11.78 5.97 3.49
C TYR A 273 -11.78 6.96 2.31
N GLY A 274 -12.47 6.66 1.22
CA GLY A 274 -12.66 7.53 0.06
C GLY A 274 -11.96 7.04 -1.22
N ASP A 275 -12.59 7.27 -2.38
CA ASP A 275 -12.10 6.84 -3.70
C ASP A 275 -10.73 7.44 -4.08
N ALA A 276 -10.29 8.50 -3.41
CA ALA A 276 -8.97 9.09 -3.64
C ALA A 276 -7.83 8.10 -3.37
N PHE A 277 -8.07 7.06 -2.56
CA PHE A 277 -7.08 6.03 -2.23
C PHE A 277 -6.99 4.89 -3.25
N ALA A 278 -7.92 4.78 -4.20
CA ALA A 278 -7.98 3.68 -5.17
C ALA A 278 -6.66 3.44 -5.92
N HIS A 279 -5.90 4.50 -6.22
CA HIS A 279 -4.61 4.41 -6.91
C HIS A 279 -3.47 3.84 -6.05
N ARG A 280 -3.65 3.74 -4.73
CA ARG A 280 -2.70 3.15 -3.77
C ARG A 280 -3.07 1.73 -3.37
N VAL A 281 -4.30 1.29 -3.68
CA VAL A 281 -4.76 -0.07 -3.40
C VAL A 281 -4.08 -1.02 -4.38
N ILE A 282 -3.27 -1.93 -3.84
CA ILE A 282 -2.53 -2.92 -4.64
C ILE A 282 -3.34 -4.19 -4.89
N GLY A 283 -4.38 -4.42 -4.10
CA GLY A 283 -5.29 -5.54 -4.28
C GLY A 283 -6.17 -5.77 -3.06
N GLU A 284 -7.00 -6.80 -3.17
CA GLU A 284 -7.80 -7.31 -2.07
C GLU A 284 -7.13 -8.55 -1.45
N PHE A 285 -7.40 -8.83 -0.17
CA PHE A 285 -7.04 -10.10 0.46
C PHE A 285 -7.64 -11.28 -0.34
N GLY A 286 -6.79 -12.21 -0.74
CA GLY A 286 -7.12 -13.41 -1.48
C GLY A 286 -7.85 -14.45 -0.64
N ASN A 287 -8.57 -15.35 -1.31
CA ASN A 287 -9.28 -16.50 -0.72
C ASN A 287 -10.17 -16.18 0.49
N ASP A 288 -10.72 -14.96 0.53
CA ASP A 288 -11.55 -14.48 1.64
C ASP A 288 -10.85 -14.50 3.02
N THR A 289 -9.51 -14.44 3.03
CA THR A 289 -8.72 -14.22 4.25
C THR A 289 -8.95 -12.82 4.84
N ASN A 290 -8.71 -12.67 6.13
CA ASN A 290 -8.89 -11.42 6.89
C ASN A 290 -7.83 -11.36 8.00
N LEU A 291 -7.57 -10.17 8.52
CA LEU A 291 -6.75 -9.99 9.71
C LEU A 291 -7.57 -10.43 10.93
N ARG A 292 -7.01 -11.26 11.80
CA ARG A 292 -7.71 -11.73 13.00
C ARG A 292 -7.78 -10.64 14.06
N ASN A 293 -8.99 -10.36 14.53
CA ASN A 293 -9.26 -9.41 15.60
C ASN A 293 -8.55 -9.79 16.92
N SER A 294 -8.32 -11.07 17.18
CA SER A 294 -7.67 -11.53 18.42
C SER A 294 -6.14 -11.58 18.34
N GLY A 295 -5.53 -10.97 17.31
CA GLY A 295 -4.12 -11.17 17.00
C GLY A 295 -3.82 -12.42 16.18
N GLU A 296 -2.75 -12.37 15.40
CA GLU A 296 -2.18 -13.51 14.68
C GLU A 296 -0.75 -13.24 14.20
N GLN A 297 -0.11 -14.29 13.67
CA GLN A 297 1.16 -14.19 12.98
C GLN A 297 0.93 -13.72 11.53
N LEU A 298 1.70 -12.72 11.10
CA LEU A 298 1.82 -12.30 9.72
C LEU A 298 3.20 -12.65 9.18
N VAL A 299 3.22 -13.36 8.05
CA VAL A 299 4.47 -13.68 7.36
C VAL A 299 4.38 -13.21 5.91
N LEU A 300 5.25 -12.25 5.59
CA LEU A 300 5.46 -11.70 4.26
C LEU A 300 6.83 -12.17 3.77
N HIS A 301 6.86 -12.92 2.66
CA HIS A 301 8.10 -13.32 2.02
C HIS A 301 8.47 -12.35 0.89
N SER A 302 9.76 -12.12 0.71
CA SER A 302 10.33 -11.47 -0.47
C SER A 302 10.51 -12.45 -1.64
N PHE A 303 10.97 -11.92 -2.77
CA PHE A 303 11.36 -12.73 -3.92
C PHE A 303 12.31 -13.87 -3.53
N GLY A 304 11.97 -15.10 -3.94
CA GLY A 304 12.76 -16.29 -3.62
C GLY A 304 12.42 -16.95 -2.27
N GLY A 305 11.47 -16.39 -1.51
CA GLY A 305 10.92 -17.02 -0.31
C GLY A 305 11.66 -16.72 0.99
N SER A 306 12.55 -15.72 1.00
CA SER A 306 13.14 -15.23 2.25
C SER A 306 12.09 -14.43 3.05
N PRO A 307 12.07 -14.52 4.38
CA PRO A 307 11.17 -13.70 5.19
C PRO A 307 11.55 -12.21 5.06
N LEU A 308 10.58 -11.39 4.67
CA LEU A 308 10.65 -9.92 4.64
C LEU A 308 10.11 -9.36 5.95
N ARG A 309 8.94 -9.84 6.38
CA ARG A 309 8.41 -9.63 7.74
C ARG A 309 7.84 -10.92 8.29
N ASP A 310 8.11 -11.18 9.55
CA ASP A 310 7.55 -12.28 10.32
C ASP A 310 7.35 -11.77 11.75
N PHE A 311 6.10 -11.48 12.11
CA PHE A 311 5.76 -10.98 13.44
C PHE A 311 4.34 -11.38 13.83
N THR A 312 4.06 -11.37 15.13
CA THR A 312 2.73 -11.62 15.68
C THR A 312 2.24 -10.35 16.36
N TYR A 313 1.06 -9.85 15.97
CA TYR A 313 0.37 -8.78 16.70
C TYR A 313 -0.70 -9.40 17.63
N ASP A 314 -1.11 -8.67 18.66
CA ASP A 314 -2.08 -9.13 19.67
C ASP A 314 -3.12 -8.03 19.96
N ASP A 315 -4.26 -8.42 20.53
CA ASP A 315 -5.33 -7.54 21.02
C ASP A 315 -5.13 -7.17 22.50
N ARG A 316 -4.11 -7.73 23.15
CA ARG A 316 -3.81 -7.52 24.57
C ARG A 316 -2.56 -6.70 24.81
N PRO A 317 -2.49 -5.99 25.95
CA PRO A 317 -1.27 -5.33 26.37
C PRO A 317 -0.07 -6.30 26.37
N PRO A 318 1.11 -5.84 25.95
CA PRO A 318 1.47 -4.44 25.72
C PRO A 318 1.09 -3.85 24.34
N TRP A 319 0.32 -4.55 23.50
CA TRP A 319 -0.16 -4.00 22.23
C TRP A 319 -1.24 -2.92 22.43
N PRO A 320 -1.34 -1.92 21.54
CA PRO A 320 -2.34 -0.86 21.62
C PRO A 320 -3.78 -1.40 21.51
N GLN A 321 -4.53 -1.35 22.61
CA GLN A 321 -5.89 -1.89 22.66
C GLN A 321 -6.91 -1.05 21.88
N ALA A 322 -6.66 0.25 21.70
CA ALA A 322 -7.52 1.11 20.89
C ALA A 322 -7.56 0.69 19.40
N SER A 323 -6.60 -0.16 18.98
CA SER A 323 -6.58 -0.75 17.64
C SER A 323 -7.49 -1.98 17.49
N ASP A 324 -8.13 -2.43 18.59
CA ASP A 324 -9.03 -3.59 18.64
C ASP A 324 -10.52 -3.16 18.60
N GLY A 325 -10.98 -2.59 17.48
CA GLY A 325 -12.40 -2.32 17.27
C GLY A 325 -12.91 -0.95 17.75
N ASP A 326 -12.08 -0.16 18.45
CA ASP A 326 -12.41 1.24 18.79
C ASP A 326 -12.27 2.18 17.59
N GLY A 327 -11.76 1.68 16.46
CA GLY A 327 -11.67 2.38 15.19
C GLY A 327 -10.32 3.05 14.91
N TYR A 328 -9.31 2.86 15.75
CA TYR A 328 -7.93 3.27 15.48
C TYR A 328 -7.17 2.13 14.79
N SER A 329 -6.16 2.45 13.98
CA SER A 329 -5.25 1.44 13.42
C SER A 329 -4.07 1.21 14.37
N LEU A 330 -3.34 0.14 14.13
CA LEU A 330 -2.03 -0.17 14.71
C LEU A 330 -0.94 0.44 13.82
N VAL A 331 -0.15 1.38 14.34
CA VAL A 331 0.82 2.17 13.58
C VAL A 331 2.24 1.90 14.09
N LEU A 332 3.17 1.62 13.19
CA LEU A 332 4.58 1.43 13.51
C LEU A 332 5.24 2.80 13.79
N ILE A 333 5.89 2.93 14.95
CA ILE A 333 6.56 4.16 15.39
C ILE A 333 7.87 4.34 14.63
N ALA A 334 8.10 5.50 14.02
CA ALA A 334 9.33 5.84 13.31
C ALA A 334 9.78 4.75 12.30
N PRO A 335 8.89 4.36 11.36
CA PRO A 335 9.11 3.20 10.48
C PRO A 335 10.38 3.31 9.62
N GLU A 336 10.82 4.53 9.31
CA GLU A 336 12.07 4.82 8.59
C GLU A 336 13.33 4.33 9.32
N THR A 337 13.25 4.09 10.63
CA THR A 337 14.34 3.50 11.42
C THR A 337 14.36 1.97 11.38
N ASN A 338 13.41 1.35 10.66
CA ASN A 338 13.20 -0.09 10.56
C ASN A 338 13.15 -0.79 11.93
N PRO A 339 12.27 -0.35 12.85
CA PRO A 339 12.16 -0.96 14.17
C PRO A 339 11.65 -2.40 14.08
N ASP A 340 11.98 -3.21 15.09
CA ASP A 340 11.55 -4.60 15.16
C ASP A 340 10.02 -4.73 15.33
N HIS A 341 9.34 -5.24 14.30
CA HIS A 341 7.88 -5.47 14.28
C HIS A 341 7.39 -6.41 15.38
N THR A 342 8.26 -7.27 15.94
CA THR A 342 7.88 -8.23 16.99
C THR A 342 7.74 -7.58 18.38
N VAL A 343 8.20 -6.34 18.52
CA VAL A 343 8.21 -5.62 19.80
C VAL A 343 7.01 -4.68 19.87
N ALA A 344 6.03 -4.99 20.73
CA ALA A 344 4.80 -4.20 20.87
C ALA A 344 5.03 -2.71 21.15
N SER A 345 6.09 -2.33 21.88
CA SER A 345 6.40 -0.92 22.18
C SER A 345 6.91 -0.13 20.97
N ASN A 346 7.16 -0.79 19.83
CA ASN A 346 7.41 -0.13 18.55
C ASN A 346 6.11 0.20 17.81
N TRP A 347 4.95 -0.14 18.38
CA TRP A 347 3.64 0.16 17.84
C TRP A 347 2.86 1.10 18.75
N ARG A 348 1.97 1.88 18.17
CA ARG A 348 0.99 2.71 18.87
C ARG A 348 -0.36 2.66 18.18
N SER A 349 -1.39 3.13 18.83
CA SER A 349 -2.64 3.44 18.14
C SER A 349 -2.48 4.66 17.22
N SER A 350 -3.30 4.75 16.17
CA SER A 350 -3.37 5.95 15.34
C SER A 350 -3.88 7.16 16.12
N VAL A 351 -3.50 8.36 15.66
CA VAL A 351 -3.92 9.64 16.24
C VAL A 351 -5.42 9.87 16.09
N ALA A 352 -5.98 9.42 14.97
CA ALA A 352 -7.38 9.63 14.59
C ALA A 352 -8.10 8.30 14.31
N LEU A 353 -9.43 8.34 14.44
CA LEU A 353 -10.31 7.28 13.96
C LEU A 353 -10.09 7.04 12.46
N HIS A 354 -10.23 5.79 12.07
CA HIS A 354 -9.98 5.28 10.72
C HIS A 354 -8.51 5.31 10.29
N GLY A 355 -7.57 5.58 11.20
CA GLY A 355 -6.15 5.57 10.88
C GLY A 355 -5.75 6.65 9.88
N SER A 356 -4.65 6.40 9.17
CA SER A 356 -4.08 7.32 8.19
C SER A 356 -3.65 6.61 6.89
N PRO A 357 -4.51 5.78 6.26
CA PRO A 357 -4.11 4.96 5.13
C PRO A 357 -3.49 5.81 4.02
N GLY A 358 -2.32 5.41 3.53
CA GLY A 358 -1.53 6.08 2.51
C GLY A 358 -0.65 7.22 3.02
N PHE A 359 -0.65 7.52 4.33
CA PHE A 359 0.04 8.67 4.93
C PHE A 359 0.65 8.33 6.30
N SER A 360 1.46 9.25 6.83
CA SER A 360 1.87 9.21 8.24
C SER A 360 0.97 10.14 9.04
N ASP A 361 0.55 9.71 10.23
CA ASP A 361 -0.09 10.56 11.24
C ASP A 361 0.91 11.10 12.28
N ALA A 362 2.21 10.84 12.11
CA ALA A 362 3.26 11.42 12.93
C ALA A 362 3.47 12.90 12.60
N THR A 363 3.81 13.69 13.61
CA THR A 363 4.24 15.09 13.49
C THR A 363 5.59 15.19 14.18
N THR A 364 6.60 15.80 13.55
CA THR A 364 7.91 15.99 14.20
C THR A 364 7.89 17.15 15.20
N PHE A 365 8.82 17.18 16.15
CA PHE A 365 9.01 18.33 17.04
C PHE A 365 9.27 19.61 16.24
N ALA A 366 9.99 19.53 15.12
CA ALA A 366 10.28 20.69 14.27
C ALA A 366 9.01 21.25 13.62
N ASP A 367 8.15 20.39 13.07
CA ASP A 367 6.87 20.80 12.46
C ASP A 367 5.89 21.32 13.51
N TRP A 368 5.79 20.63 14.65
CA TRP A 368 5.00 21.07 15.79
C TRP A 368 5.49 22.44 16.30
N SER A 369 6.79 22.61 16.52
CA SER A 369 7.41 23.87 16.96
C SER A 369 7.11 25.01 15.99
N ALA A 370 7.25 24.78 14.68
CA ALA A 370 6.92 25.76 13.66
C ALA A 370 5.44 26.18 13.71
N GLY A 371 4.53 25.24 13.99
CA GLY A 371 3.11 25.49 14.21
C GLY A 371 2.79 26.32 15.46
N HIS A 372 3.70 26.32 16.45
CA HIS A 372 3.54 27.03 17.73
C HIS A 372 4.45 28.27 17.86
N GLY A 373 4.88 28.86 16.74
CA GLY A 373 5.67 30.09 16.76
C GLY A 373 7.18 29.90 16.89
N GLY A 374 7.68 28.68 16.69
CA GLY A 374 9.10 28.35 16.73
C GLY A 374 9.65 28.11 18.14
N VAL A 375 8.85 27.51 19.01
CA VAL A 375 9.22 27.19 20.40
C VAL A 375 10.46 26.29 20.43
N SER A 376 11.43 26.64 21.26
CA SER A 376 12.65 25.85 21.41
C SER A 376 12.44 24.74 22.44
N ALA A 377 13.12 23.60 22.26
CA ALA A 377 12.95 22.43 23.14
C ALA A 377 13.11 22.75 24.64
N GLY A 378 14.00 23.68 25.00
CA GLY A 378 14.27 24.07 26.39
C GLY A 378 13.63 25.40 26.82
N SER A 379 12.70 25.98 26.06
CA SER A 379 12.03 27.22 26.42
C SER A 379 10.68 26.98 27.09
N ASP A 380 10.35 27.79 28.09
CA ASP A 380 9.09 27.80 28.83
C ASP A 380 8.43 29.16 28.56
N ASP A 381 7.79 29.26 27.39
CA ASP A 381 7.35 30.51 26.76
C ASP A 381 6.11 31.10 27.46
N ASP A 382 5.29 30.27 28.10
CA ASP A 382 4.10 30.66 28.86
C ASP A 382 4.31 30.67 30.39
N HIS A 383 5.50 30.28 30.85
CA HIS A 383 5.95 30.35 32.24
C HIS A 383 5.16 29.46 33.20
N ASP A 384 4.78 28.27 32.75
CA ASP A 384 4.06 27.29 33.56
C ASP A 384 4.97 26.21 34.16
N GLY A 385 6.25 26.23 33.81
CA GLY A 385 7.28 25.31 34.31
C GLY A 385 7.51 24.09 33.43
N ARG A 386 6.93 24.01 32.24
CA ARG A 386 7.23 23.00 31.23
C ARG A 386 8.01 23.63 30.08
N ASP A 387 9.04 22.91 29.63
CA ASP A 387 9.75 23.31 28.43
C ASP A 387 9.03 22.83 27.17
N GLY A 388 9.35 23.43 26.02
CA GLY A 388 8.70 23.13 24.75
C GLY A 388 8.78 21.65 24.35
N LEU A 389 9.85 20.94 24.71
CA LEU A 389 9.94 19.51 24.48
C LEU A 389 8.96 18.73 25.36
N THR A 390 8.84 19.10 26.64
CA THR A 390 7.86 18.51 27.55
C THR A 390 6.44 18.74 27.03
N GLU A 391 6.10 19.97 26.62
CA GLU A 391 4.81 20.32 26.02
C GLU A 391 4.49 19.45 24.80
N TYR A 392 5.46 19.30 23.89
CA TYR A 392 5.32 18.44 22.72
C TYR A 392 5.08 16.96 23.08
N ILE A 393 5.88 16.42 23.99
CA ILE A 393 5.84 15.02 24.43
C ILE A 393 4.47 14.67 25.01
N VAL A 394 3.86 15.60 25.74
CA VAL A 394 2.64 15.34 26.50
C VAL A 394 1.37 15.85 25.79
N ALA A 395 1.50 16.32 24.54
CA ALA A 395 0.43 16.95 23.76
C ALA A 395 -0.23 18.12 24.52
N GLY A 396 0.60 19.03 25.02
CA GLY A 396 0.20 20.33 25.56
C GLY A 396 0.34 21.47 24.54
N ASP A 397 0.14 22.70 24.99
CA ASP A 397 0.26 23.93 24.20
C ASP A 397 1.24 24.90 24.88
N PRO A 398 2.40 25.18 24.27
CA PRO A 398 3.47 25.99 24.88
C PRO A 398 3.14 27.49 24.99
N ASN A 399 1.92 27.89 24.61
CA ASN A 399 1.43 29.26 24.71
C ASN A 399 0.32 29.42 25.75
N VAL A 400 -0.08 28.35 26.43
CA VAL A 400 -1.19 28.34 27.37
C VAL A 400 -0.67 27.79 28.69
N PRO A 401 -0.64 28.62 29.77
CA PRO A 401 -0.06 28.20 31.03
C PRO A 401 -0.94 27.16 31.74
N ASP A 402 -0.77 25.89 31.33
CA ASP A 402 -1.58 24.73 31.69
C ASP A 402 -0.78 23.64 32.42
N GLY A 403 0.41 24.01 32.89
CA GLY A 403 1.38 23.31 33.73
C GLY A 403 0.84 22.75 35.06
N GLY A 404 -0.48 22.66 35.21
CA GLY A 404 -1.21 22.00 36.29
C GLY A 404 -0.77 20.54 36.55
N PRO A 405 -1.38 19.91 37.58
CA PRO A 405 -0.87 18.73 38.28
C PRO A 405 -0.56 17.57 37.32
N PRO A 406 0.39 16.71 37.69
CA PRO A 406 1.31 16.15 36.73
C PRO A 406 0.59 15.24 35.74
N GLN A 407 0.96 15.38 34.47
CA GLN A 407 0.74 14.37 33.43
C GLN A 407 1.50 13.06 33.72
N PHE A 408 2.06 12.93 34.92
CA PHE A 408 2.78 11.83 35.51
C PHE A 408 2.18 11.51 36.89
N ALA A 409 1.56 10.35 37.08
CA ALA A 409 1.06 9.95 38.40
C ALA A 409 1.77 8.68 38.87
N ILE A 410 2.11 8.63 40.16
CA ILE A 410 2.59 7.43 40.83
C ILE A 410 1.57 6.98 41.87
N SER A 411 1.26 5.70 41.86
CA SER A 411 0.33 5.10 42.82
C SER A 411 0.71 3.65 43.09
N THR A 412 -0.03 3.00 43.98
CA THR A 412 -0.03 1.54 44.05
C THR A 412 -1.39 1.00 43.66
N MET A 413 -1.35 -0.06 42.87
CA MET A 413 -2.53 -0.69 42.29
C MET A 413 -2.39 -2.22 42.41
N LEU A 414 -3.53 -2.91 42.48
CA LEU A 414 -3.58 -4.36 42.45
C LEU A 414 -3.57 -4.83 41.00
N PHE A 415 -2.70 -5.77 40.67
CA PHE A 415 -2.66 -6.42 39.36
C PHE A 415 -2.67 -7.94 39.53
N ASP A 416 -3.38 -8.62 38.63
CA ASP A 416 -3.26 -10.07 38.46
C ASP A 416 -2.08 -10.34 37.51
N VAL A 417 -1.05 -11.00 38.03
CA VAL A 417 0.10 -11.44 37.24
C VAL A 417 0.21 -12.95 37.35
N ALA A 418 -0.07 -13.63 36.24
CA ALA A 418 -0.03 -15.10 36.15
C ALA A 418 -0.96 -15.81 37.17
N GLY A 419 -2.13 -15.24 37.46
CA GLY A 419 -3.13 -15.80 38.38
C GLY A 419 -2.92 -15.42 39.84
N VAL A 420 -2.03 -14.48 40.14
CA VAL A 420 -1.74 -13.99 41.48
C VAL A 420 -2.00 -12.49 41.54
N VAL A 421 -2.89 -12.08 42.44
CA VAL A 421 -3.22 -10.67 42.67
C VAL A 421 -2.32 -10.12 43.78
N ASP A 422 -1.46 -9.16 43.44
CA ASP A 422 -0.57 -8.47 44.37
C ASP A 422 -0.58 -6.95 44.14
N GLU A 423 -0.05 -6.19 45.09
CA GLU A 423 0.10 -4.73 44.98
C GLU A 423 1.43 -4.38 44.30
N TYR A 424 1.39 -3.54 43.27
CA TYR A 424 2.58 -3.08 42.53
C TYR A 424 2.67 -1.55 42.53
N LEU A 425 3.87 -1.01 42.25
CA LEU A 425 4.00 0.40 41.87
C LEU A 425 3.44 0.58 40.46
N ALA A 426 2.63 1.62 40.26
CA ALA A 426 2.07 2.00 38.98
C ALA A 426 2.42 3.45 38.64
N PHE A 427 2.82 3.68 37.39
CA PHE A 427 3.23 4.98 36.85
C PHE A 427 2.40 5.26 35.61
N SER A 428 1.63 6.35 35.60
CA SER A 428 0.93 6.78 34.39
C SER A 428 1.61 8.01 33.80
N VAL A 429 1.78 8.05 32.48
CA VAL A 429 2.29 9.22 31.75
C VAL A 429 1.39 9.54 30.56
N ARG A 430 1.08 10.83 30.33
CA ARG A 430 0.44 11.25 29.08
C ARG A 430 1.48 11.40 27.98
N LYS A 431 1.17 10.89 26.79
CA LYS A 431 2.00 10.92 25.59
C LYS A 431 1.21 11.54 24.43
N ASN A 432 1.89 12.31 23.61
CA ASN A 432 1.47 12.70 22.28
C ASN A 432 1.64 11.51 21.32
N LEU A 433 0.54 10.99 20.78
CA LEU A 433 0.58 9.85 19.88
C LEU A 433 1.31 10.16 18.58
N ALA A 434 1.26 11.41 18.10
CA ALA A 434 1.92 11.80 16.85
C ALA A 434 3.45 11.93 16.99
N ALA A 435 4.00 11.92 18.20
CA ALA A 435 5.40 12.21 18.47
C ALA A 435 6.33 10.99 18.30
N ASP A 436 6.36 10.43 17.09
CA ASP A 436 7.18 9.24 16.78
C ASP A 436 8.69 9.52 16.79
N ASP A 437 9.08 10.78 16.61
CA ASP A 437 10.46 11.24 16.76
C ASP A 437 10.91 11.36 18.23
N VAL A 438 10.07 10.99 19.20
CA VAL A 438 10.45 10.87 20.61
C VAL A 438 10.74 9.40 20.95
N GLU A 439 11.96 9.15 21.39
CA GLU A 439 12.34 7.91 22.04
C GLU A 439 12.04 8.02 23.55
N MET A 440 11.30 7.03 24.08
CA MET A 440 10.98 6.92 25.51
C MET A 440 11.58 5.64 26.07
N ILE A 441 12.57 5.77 26.97
CA ILE A 441 13.21 4.63 27.63
C ILE A 441 13.00 4.68 29.15
N SER A 442 12.62 3.54 29.72
CA SER A 442 12.58 3.35 31.17
C SER A 442 13.98 3.24 31.72
N GLN A 443 14.30 4.01 32.77
CA GLN A 443 15.60 3.95 33.44
C GLN A 443 15.48 3.89 34.95
N THR A 444 16.46 3.26 35.58
CA THR A 444 16.57 3.13 37.04
C THR A 444 17.90 3.69 37.52
N SER A 445 17.94 4.14 38.78
CA SER A 445 19.15 4.62 39.43
C SER A 445 19.13 4.32 40.92
N THR A 446 20.31 4.18 41.52
CA THR A 446 20.49 4.12 42.99
C THR A 446 21.27 5.32 43.52
N ASN A 447 21.61 6.30 42.69
CA ASN A 447 22.39 7.47 43.11
C ASN A 447 22.03 8.78 42.38
N LEU A 448 21.05 8.76 41.47
CA LEU A 448 20.64 9.88 40.60
C LEU A 448 21.72 10.39 39.63
N VAL A 449 22.86 9.71 39.53
CA VAL A 449 23.99 10.06 38.67
C VAL A 449 24.11 9.07 37.52
N ASN A 450 24.19 7.77 37.86
CA ASN A 450 24.24 6.69 36.89
C ASN A 450 22.82 6.17 36.66
N TRP A 451 22.45 5.97 35.41
CA TRP A 451 21.14 5.50 35.01
C TRP A 451 21.32 4.26 34.16
N ASP A 452 20.65 3.18 34.55
CA ASP A 452 20.66 1.90 33.87
C ASP A 452 19.30 1.66 33.19
N ASP A 453 19.26 0.77 32.18
CA ASP A 453 18.01 0.36 31.54
C ASP A 453 17.06 -0.29 32.55
N ALA A 454 15.80 0.12 32.52
CA ALA A 454 14.73 -0.37 33.39
C ALA A 454 13.55 -0.93 32.59
N SER A 455 13.75 -1.25 31.31
CA SER A 455 12.73 -1.89 30.46
C SER A 455 12.19 -3.20 31.07
N GLY A 456 13.04 -3.96 31.77
CA GLY A 456 12.65 -5.16 32.51
C GLY A 456 12.02 -4.91 33.89
N ASP A 457 12.18 -3.72 34.44
CA ASP A 457 11.68 -3.34 35.77
C ASP A 457 10.34 -2.60 35.71
N LEU A 458 10.08 -1.87 34.61
CA LEU A 458 8.86 -1.13 34.36
C LEU A 458 8.20 -1.66 33.09
N VAL A 459 7.14 -2.44 33.28
CA VAL A 459 6.38 -3.07 32.22
C VAL A 459 5.24 -2.15 31.79
N LEU A 460 5.17 -1.77 30.52
CA LEU A 460 3.99 -1.12 29.95
C LEU A 460 2.84 -2.13 29.96
N ILE A 461 1.71 -1.76 30.56
CA ILE A 461 0.55 -2.65 30.73
C ILE A 461 -0.73 -2.10 30.12
N GLU A 462 -0.76 -0.82 29.73
CA GLU A 462 -1.93 -0.21 29.09
C GLU A 462 -1.53 1.05 28.31
N GLU A 463 -2.12 1.25 27.12
CA GLU A 463 -2.20 2.52 26.42
C GLU A 463 -3.68 2.88 26.26
N THR A 464 -4.11 3.99 26.86
CA THR A 464 -5.47 4.51 26.74
C THR A 464 -5.48 5.73 25.83
N ASN A 465 -5.97 5.58 24.59
CA ASN A 465 -6.13 6.69 23.65
C ASN A 465 -7.32 7.59 24.07
N HIS A 466 -7.12 8.91 24.11
CA HIS A 466 -8.17 9.87 24.49
C HIS A 466 -9.02 10.37 23.31
N GLY A 467 -8.65 10.04 22.07
CA GLY A 467 -9.31 10.52 20.85
C GLY A 467 -9.05 12.00 20.52
N ASN A 468 -8.05 12.61 21.16
CA ASN A 468 -7.59 13.98 20.87
C ASN A 468 -6.12 14.03 20.46
N GLY A 469 -5.56 12.91 20.00
CA GLY A 469 -4.14 12.75 19.65
C GLY A 469 -3.20 12.56 20.85
N SER A 470 -3.74 12.44 22.06
CA SER A 470 -2.97 12.03 23.24
C SER A 470 -3.44 10.69 23.79
N ALA A 471 -2.54 10.00 24.49
CA ALA A 471 -2.83 8.78 25.22
C ALA A 471 -2.24 8.83 26.62
N ILE A 472 -2.77 8.01 27.54
CA ILE A 472 -2.12 7.69 28.80
C ILE A 472 -1.45 6.32 28.67
N LEU A 473 -0.16 6.25 28.99
CA LEU A 473 0.57 5.00 29.16
C LEU A 473 0.60 4.65 30.64
N LEU A 474 0.22 3.43 31.00
CA LEU A 474 0.31 2.89 32.35
C LEU A 474 1.43 1.85 32.42
N TYR A 475 2.42 2.13 33.26
CA TYR A 475 3.51 1.21 33.59
C TYR A 475 3.31 0.62 34.97
N ARG A 476 3.76 -0.62 35.16
CA ARG A 476 3.79 -1.32 36.43
C ARG A 476 5.20 -1.79 36.74
N SER A 477 5.60 -1.78 38.01
CA SER A 477 6.81 -2.50 38.42
C SER A 477 6.73 -4.00 38.05
N ALA A 478 7.87 -4.60 37.71
CA ALA A 478 7.95 -6.03 37.43
C ALA A 478 7.74 -6.90 38.68
N LEU A 479 8.18 -6.39 39.84
CA LEU A 479 8.01 -7.02 41.14
C LEU A 479 6.88 -6.36 41.94
N PRO A 480 6.16 -7.14 42.76
CA PRO A 480 5.26 -6.61 43.78
C PRO A 480 5.96 -5.60 44.69
N ARG A 481 5.18 -4.66 45.22
CA ARG A 481 5.64 -3.55 46.07
C ARG A 481 6.49 -4.04 47.25
N ASP A 482 6.11 -5.15 47.87
CA ASP A 482 6.79 -5.73 49.04
C ASP A 482 8.09 -6.48 48.69
N GLN A 483 8.34 -6.73 47.40
CA GLN A 483 9.54 -7.38 46.87
C GLN A 483 10.51 -6.39 46.20
N LEU A 484 10.13 -5.12 46.08
CA LEU A 484 11.02 -4.07 45.57
C LEU A 484 12.21 -3.82 46.52
N PRO A 485 13.35 -3.32 46.01
CA PRO A 485 14.54 -3.08 46.83
C PRO A 485 14.24 -2.17 48.04
N THR A 486 14.74 -2.54 49.22
CA THR A 486 14.56 -1.72 50.42
C THR A 486 15.52 -0.52 50.49
N SER A 487 16.56 -0.50 49.64
CA SER A 487 17.44 0.65 49.44
C SER A 487 16.74 1.72 48.61
N SER A 488 17.11 2.99 48.75
CA SER A 488 16.61 4.04 47.86
C SER A 488 16.99 3.75 46.41
N PHE A 489 15.99 3.70 45.53
CA PHE A 489 16.11 3.62 44.09
C PHE A 489 15.16 4.65 43.45
N TRP A 490 15.42 5.00 42.19
CA TRP A 490 14.64 5.97 41.43
C TRP A 490 14.32 5.40 40.06
N TYR A 491 13.10 5.61 39.59
CA TYR A 491 12.74 5.38 38.20
C TYR A 491 12.55 6.70 37.48
N ARG A 492 12.85 6.72 36.18
CA ARG A 492 12.45 7.78 35.26
C ARG A 492 12.08 7.20 33.90
N LEU A 493 11.22 7.91 33.18
CA LEU A 493 11.11 7.78 31.74
C LEU A 493 12.01 8.85 31.13
N HIS A 494 13.10 8.42 30.50
CA HIS A 494 14.00 9.32 29.79
C HIS A 494 13.48 9.47 28.37
N MET A 495 13.12 10.70 28.02
CA MET A 495 12.49 11.02 26.74
C MET A 495 13.39 11.97 25.98
N THR A 496 13.73 11.60 24.75
CA THR A 496 14.64 12.36 23.90
C THR A 496 14.18 12.32 22.47
N LEU A 497 14.46 13.38 21.72
CA LEU A 497 14.29 13.34 20.27
C LEU A 497 15.27 12.31 19.69
N ARG A 498 14.77 11.44 18.79
CA ARG A 498 15.58 10.53 17.99
C ARG A 498 16.59 11.35 17.20
N SER A 499 17.84 10.86 17.12
CA SER A 499 18.81 11.46 16.20
C SER A 499 18.33 11.23 14.77
N GLN A 500 18.13 12.33 14.01
CA GLN A 500 17.82 12.25 12.58
C GLN A 500 18.96 11.65 11.76
#